data_AF-A0A0G2HAS6-F1
#
_entry.id   AF-A0A0G2HAS6-F1
#
_cell.length_a   1.000
_cell.length_b   1.000
_cell.length_c   1.000
_cell.angle_alpha   90.00
_cell.angle_beta   90.00
_cell.angle_gamma   90.00
#
_symmetry.space_group_name_H-M   'P 1'
#
loop_
_entity.id
_entity.type
_entity.pdbx_description
1 polymer ?
#
loop_
_entity_poly.entity_id
_entity_poly.type
_entity_poly.pdbx_seq_one_letter_code
_entity_poly.pdbx_strand_id
1 'polypeptide(L)'
;MGAQAHPVTLHGQHRPYSDPAEVELFVTFREPYRIRYTTADGTVVHDEVVEVRYEFTSIEGSMRFQGDLRRQDFVDYFDVDVVFSDTHGRTDSLTGAVRGLATIQRIKLWRDRLSLHHCLTFYSNKPSNRREQRYREYQITDFQEELRNRDDKHRECRLGAIGRRGSAPNAVRARSFSISSPSSWRSKQRSAERGSDAGQISTTTVPLDIRWLGVRFTRESDYRRFIDQWTFCHIADAALRGMPFAPNRIELPMPALRSGQVAYELDATEAARSLPNIPTVLEPGSSDRGS
;
A
#
# COMPACT_ATOMS: atom_id res chain seq x y z
N MET A 1 15.37 -13.80 10.00
CA MET A 1 14.20 -13.30 9.25
C MET A 1 14.47 -11.83 8.95
N GLY A 2 14.76 -11.48 7.69
CA GLY A 2 14.92 -10.08 7.30
C GLY A 2 13.59 -9.34 7.42
N ALA A 3 13.63 -8.07 7.79
CA ALA A 3 12.46 -7.19 7.70
C ALA A 3 12.01 -7.16 6.23
N GLN A 4 10.71 -7.27 5.98
CA GLN A 4 10.18 -7.19 4.63
C GLN A 4 10.25 -5.73 4.20
N ALA A 5 11.16 -5.42 3.28
CA ALA A 5 11.33 -4.07 2.77
C ALA A 5 10.20 -3.74 1.79
N HIS A 6 9.44 -2.70 2.09
CA HIS A 6 8.32 -2.26 1.25
C HIS A 6 8.71 -1.06 0.38
N PRO A 7 8.34 -1.07 -0.92
CA PRO A 7 8.60 0.05 -1.81
C PRO A 7 7.80 1.27 -1.37
N VAL A 8 8.39 2.45 -1.50
CA VAL A 8 7.71 3.73 -1.31
C VAL A 8 7.92 4.64 -2.51
N THR A 9 6.90 5.44 -2.80
CA THR A 9 6.99 6.56 -3.75
C THR A 9 6.94 7.87 -2.96
N LEU A 10 7.64 8.89 -3.46
CA LEU A 10 7.70 10.20 -2.81
C LEU A 10 6.38 10.98 -3.03
N HIS A 11 6.26 12.16 -2.42
CA HIS A 11 5.15 13.07 -2.72
C HIS A 11 5.44 13.92 -3.94
N GLY A 12 4.40 14.25 -4.72
CA GLY A 12 4.50 15.14 -5.87
C GLY A 12 4.79 16.61 -5.56
N GLN A 13 4.85 17.06 -4.30
CA GLN A 13 5.20 18.47 -4.00
C GLN A 13 6.71 18.75 -4.05
N HIS A 14 7.57 17.73 -3.87
CA HIS A 14 9.02 17.96 -3.86
C HIS A 14 9.63 18.12 -5.26
N ARG A 15 8.85 17.81 -6.30
CA ARG A 15 9.19 18.07 -7.70
C ARG A 15 7.88 18.33 -8.43
N PRO A 16 7.68 19.50 -9.07
CA PRO A 16 6.45 19.76 -9.80
C PRO A 16 6.37 18.79 -10.99
N TYR A 17 5.57 17.73 -10.84
CA TYR A 17 5.20 16.84 -11.92
C TYR A 17 3.98 17.39 -12.64
N SER A 18 3.97 17.29 -13.96
CA SER A 18 2.82 17.69 -14.78
C SER A 18 1.63 16.76 -14.51
N ASP A 19 1.92 15.46 -14.39
CA ASP A 19 0.99 14.42 -13.97
C ASP A 19 1.44 13.82 -12.61
N PRO A 20 0.61 13.84 -11.55
CA PRO A 20 0.91 13.20 -10.26
C PRO A 20 1.28 11.73 -10.35
N ALA A 21 0.85 11.03 -11.41
CA ALA A 21 1.17 9.64 -11.61
C ALA A 21 2.66 9.43 -11.97
N GLU A 22 3.35 10.43 -12.53
CA GLU A 22 4.79 10.36 -12.86
C GLU A 22 5.66 10.07 -11.64
N VAL A 23 5.19 10.43 -10.44
CA VAL A 23 5.83 10.09 -9.16
C VAL A 23 6.00 8.57 -9.00
N GLU A 24 5.08 7.77 -9.56
CA GLU A 24 5.14 6.31 -9.49
C GLU A 24 6.26 5.73 -10.33
N LEU A 25 6.85 6.49 -11.25
CA LEU A 25 8.05 6.05 -11.99
C LEU A 25 9.26 5.87 -11.06
N PHE A 26 9.26 6.51 -9.90
CA PHE A 26 10.40 6.53 -8.98
C PHE A 26 10.08 5.72 -7.71
N VAL A 27 10.53 4.47 -7.67
CA VAL A 27 10.34 3.58 -6.51
C VAL A 27 11.62 3.51 -5.71
N THR A 28 11.53 3.82 -4.42
CA THR A 28 12.68 3.76 -3.50
C THR A 28 12.40 2.76 -2.39
N PHE A 29 13.45 2.08 -1.94
CA PHE A 29 13.41 1.32 -0.70
C PHE A 29 14.18 2.10 0.36
N ARG A 30 13.55 2.35 1.51
CA ARG A 30 14.17 3.14 2.60
C ARG A 30 15.06 2.33 3.52
N GLU A 31 15.13 1.02 3.30
CA GLU A 31 16.09 0.16 3.97
C GLU A 31 17.30 -0.04 3.06
N PRO A 32 18.52 0.09 3.59
CA PRO A 32 19.73 -0.10 2.80
C PRO A 32 19.89 -1.58 2.43
N TYR A 33 20.28 -1.84 1.17
CA TYR A 33 20.52 -3.20 0.67
C TYR A 33 22.01 -3.45 0.56
N ARG A 34 22.43 -4.63 1.02
CA ARG A 34 23.78 -5.10 0.77
C ARG A 34 23.86 -5.73 -0.61
N ILE A 35 24.62 -5.14 -1.51
CA ILE A 35 24.99 -5.74 -2.79
C ILE A 35 26.36 -6.38 -2.62
N ARG A 36 26.45 -7.65 -3.02
CA ARG A 36 27.70 -8.39 -3.05
C ARG A 36 27.89 -8.99 -4.44
N TYR A 37 28.96 -8.59 -5.12
CA TYR A 37 29.40 -9.24 -6.35
C TYR A 37 30.47 -10.27 -6.01
N THR A 38 30.30 -11.48 -6.54
CA THR A 38 31.25 -12.57 -6.43
C THR A 38 31.69 -13.01 -7.82
N THR A 39 32.98 -13.29 -7.97
CA THR A 39 33.51 -13.99 -9.15
C THR A 39 33.05 -15.46 -9.17
N ALA A 40 33.29 -16.15 -10.29
CA ALA A 40 32.84 -17.54 -10.48
C ALA A 40 33.44 -18.53 -9.46
N ASP A 41 34.62 -18.24 -8.95
CA ASP A 41 35.32 -18.96 -7.88
C ASP A 41 34.84 -18.60 -6.46
N GLY A 42 33.86 -17.69 -6.33
CA GLY A 42 33.28 -17.28 -5.06
C GLY A 42 34.03 -16.15 -4.35
N THR A 43 35.10 -15.62 -4.93
CA THR A 43 35.83 -14.48 -4.37
C THR A 43 34.95 -13.22 -4.41
N VAL A 44 34.84 -12.53 -3.28
CA VAL A 44 34.05 -11.29 -3.17
C VAL A 44 34.85 -10.16 -3.81
N VAL A 45 34.33 -9.62 -4.91
CA VAL A 45 34.95 -8.49 -5.63
C VAL A 45 34.36 -7.14 -5.24
N HIS A 46 33.16 -7.14 -4.68
CA HIS A 46 32.51 -5.92 -4.22
C HIS A 46 31.47 -6.28 -3.15
N ASP A 47 31.42 -5.48 -2.09
CA ASP A 47 30.52 -5.65 -0.97
C ASP A 47 30.17 -4.28 -0.40
N GLU A 48 29.02 -3.76 -0.80
CA GLU A 48 28.58 -2.42 -0.44
C GLU A 48 27.14 -2.43 0.04
N VAL A 49 26.82 -1.47 0.90
CA VAL A 49 25.48 -1.20 1.36
C VAL A 49 24.97 0.03 0.59
N VAL A 50 24.00 -0.16 -0.30
CA VAL A 50 23.47 0.89 -1.17
C VAL A 50 21.98 1.16 -0.90
N GLU A 51 21.56 2.40 -1.16
CA GLU A 51 20.14 2.73 -1.30
C GLU A 51 19.68 2.36 -2.71
N VAL A 52 18.71 1.46 -2.80
CA VAL A 52 18.17 1.03 -4.10
C VAL A 52 17.02 1.95 -4.49
N ARG A 53 17.17 2.57 -5.68
CA ARG A 53 16.15 3.38 -6.33
C ARG A 53 15.93 2.84 -7.74
N TYR A 54 14.68 2.64 -8.10
CA TYR A 54 14.27 2.23 -9.43
C TYR A 54 13.59 3.40 -10.13
N GLU A 55 13.98 3.62 -11.38
CA GLU A 55 13.29 4.50 -12.32
C GLU A 55 12.68 3.62 -13.40
N PHE A 56 11.35 3.66 -13.50
CA PHE A 56 10.60 2.89 -14.46
C PHE A 56 10.34 3.71 -15.72
N THR A 57 10.21 3.02 -16.86
CA THR A 57 9.84 3.64 -18.13
C THR A 57 8.32 3.79 -18.29
N SER A 58 7.52 3.15 -17.43
CA SER A 58 6.06 3.26 -17.43
C SER A 58 5.47 3.19 -16.01
N ILE A 59 4.41 3.96 -15.79
CA ILE A 59 3.65 4.00 -14.54
C ILE A 59 3.03 2.63 -14.24
N GLU A 60 2.44 2.00 -15.26
CA GLU A 60 1.84 0.68 -15.11
C GLU A 60 2.89 -0.39 -14.74
N GLY A 61 4.08 -0.32 -15.33
CA GLY A 61 5.18 -1.21 -15.01
C GLY A 61 5.62 -1.10 -13.54
N SER A 62 5.69 0.13 -13.02
CA SER A 62 6.05 0.35 -11.63
C SER A 62 4.95 -0.11 -10.66
N MET A 63 3.67 0.10 -10.99
CA MET A 63 2.54 -0.37 -10.19
C MET A 63 2.51 -1.90 -10.11
N ARG A 64 2.69 -2.60 -11.24
CA ARG A 64 2.77 -4.07 -11.30
C ARG A 64 3.94 -4.59 -10.48
N PHE A 65 5.13 -4.01 -10.65
CA PHE A 65 6.32 -4.38 -9.88
C PHE A 65 6.10 -4.25 -8.37
N GLN A 66 5.55 -3.12 -7.91
CA GLN A 66 5.24 -2.93 -6.50
C GLN A 66 4.20 -3.94 -6.01
N GLY A 67 3.17 -4.22 -6.82
CA GLY A 67 2.16 -5.22 -6.51
C GLY A 67 2.73 -6.63 -6.37
N ASP A 68 3.61 -7.04 -7.29
CA ASP A 68 4.25 -8.37 -7.26
C ASP A 68 5.13 -8.56 -6.02
N LEU A 69 5.89 -7.54 -5.62
CA LEU A 69 6.66 -7.56 -4.37
C LEU A 69 5.78 -7.71 -3.14
N ARG A 70 4.58 -7.13 -3.17
CA ARG A 70 3.62 -7.16 -2.07
C ARG A 70 2.72 -8.39 -2.11
N ARG A 71 2.63 -9.09 -3.25
CA ARG A 71 1.57 -10.07 -3.56
C ARG A 71 0.17 -9.46 -3.47
N GLN A 72 0.06 -8.18 -3.81
CA GLN A 72 -1.17 -7.39 -3.76
C GLN A 72 -1.38 -6.70 -5.11
N ASP A 73 -2.62 -6.41 -5.44
CA ASP A 73 -2.94 -5.57 -6.58
C ASP A 73 -3.00 -4.10 -6.13
N PHE A 74 -2.37 -3.24 -6.92
CA PHE A 74 -2.46 -1.79 -6.73
C PHE A 74 -3.88 -1.35 -7.11
N VAL A 75 -4.57 -0.67 -6.19
CA VAL A 75 -5.94 -0.20 -6.43
C VAL A 75 -5.94 1.29 -6.74
N ASP A 76 -5.37 2.09 -5.84
CA ASP A 76 -5.36 3.55 -5.99
C ASP A 76 -4.28 4.19 -5.09
N TYR A 77 -4.06 5.49 -5.28
CA TYR A 77 -3.23 6.32 -4.43
C TYR A 77 -3.86 7.67 -4.15
N PHE A 78 -3.42 8.33 -3.08
CA PHE A 78 -3.93 9.65 -2.72
C PHE A 78 -2.80 10.51 -2.16
N ASP A 79 -2.64 11.72 -2.69
CA ASP A 79 -1.68 12.69 -2.18
C ASP A 79 -2.25 13.37 -0.92
N VAL A 80 -1.47 13.33 0.16
CA VAL A 80 -1.91 13.81 1.48
C VAL A 80 -0.92 14.81 2.06
N ASP A 81 -1.48 15.88 2.62
CA ASP A 81 -0.72 16.87 3.39
C ASP A 81 -0.30 16.28 4.73
N VAL A 82 -1.21 15.55 5.39
CA VAL A 82 -0.96 14.94 6.71
C VAL A 82 -1.86 13.76 7.03
N VAL A 83 -1.26 12.71 7.59
CA VAL A 83 -1.92 11.60 8.29
C VAL A 83 -1.60 11.72 9.77
N PHE A 84 -2.61 11.64 10.62
CA PHE A 84 -2.49 11.85 12.06
C PHE A 84 -3.48 10.95 12.83
N SER A 85 -3.33 10.83 14.13
CA SER A 85 -4.20 10.00 14.97
C SER A 85 -4.41 10.63 16.35
N ASP A 86 -5.14 9.94 17.22
CA ASP A 86 -5.29 10.36 18.61
C ASP A 86 -3.98 10.25 19.42
N THR A 87 -3.10 9.33 19.05
CA THR A 87 -1.77 9.18 19.67
C THR A 87 -0.71 10.07 19.01
N HIS A 88 -0.96 10.50 17.77
CA HIS A 88 -0.03 11.30 16.97
C HIS A 88 -0.74 12.53 16.40
N GLY A 89 -0.74 13.63 17.17
CA GLY A 89 -1.43 14.87 16.81
C GLY A 89 -0.92 15.53 15.52
N ARG A 90 -1.82 16.32 14.89
CA ARG A 90 -1.61 17.03 13.62
C ARG A 90 -0.64 18.22 13.71
N THR A 91 -0.40 18.75 14.89
CA THR A 91 0.46 19.91 15.11
C THR A 91 1.25 19.72 16.39
N ASP A 92 2.51 20.13 16.38
CA ASP A 92 3.29 20.25 17.61
C ASP A 92 2.73 21.40 18.46
N SER A 93 2.37 21.11 19.72
CA SER A 93 1.76 22.09 20.61
C SER A 93 2.72 23.21 21.00
N LEU A 94 4.04 22.97 20.95
CA LEU A 94 5.05 23.96 21.31
C LEU A 94 5.38 24.90 20.15
N THR A 95 5.51 24.36 18.93
CA THR A 95 6.01 25.12 17.77
C THR A 95 4.93 25.48 16.76
N GLY A 96 3.72 24.92 16.87
CA GLY A 96 2.65 25.06 15.88
C GLY A 96 2.93 24.38 14.54
N ALA A 97 4.10 23.75 14.37
CA ALA A 97 4.49 23.09 13.15
C ALA A 97 3.58 21.89 12.86
N VAL A 98 3.27 21.65 11.58
CA VAL A 98 2.52 20.47 11.16
C VAL A 98 3.30 19.21 11.56
N ARG A 99 2.64 18.36 12.33
CA ARG A 99 3.12 17.07 12.80
C ARG A 99 2.10 16.01 12.39
N GLY A 100 2.50 14.75 12.42
CA GLY A 100 1.59 13.65 12.15
C GLY A 100 2.36 12.35 12.12
N LEU A 101 1.62 11.26 11.91
CA LEU A 101 2.21 9.98 11.51
C LEU A 101 2.97 10.18 10.21
N ALA A 102 2.37 10.89 9.26
CA ALA A 102 3.03 11.23 8.03
C ALA A 102 2.59 12.58 7.49
N THR A 103 3.46 13.24 6.74
CA THR A 103 3.22 14.57 6.18
C THR A 103 3.79 14.62 4.78
N ILE A 104 3.08 15.29 3.87
CA ILE A 104 3.52 15.57 2.49
C ILE A 104 3.98 14.26 1.84
N GLN A 105 3.05 13.32 1.68
CA GLN A 105 3.33 12.01 1.11
C GLN A 105 2.11 11.41 0.44
N ARG A 106 2.29 10.24 -0.16
CA ARG A 106 1.24 9.47 -0.79
C ARG A 106 0.80 8.34 0.14
N ILE A 107 -0.51 8.17 0.29
CA ILE A 107 -1.09 6.94 0.82
C ILE A 107 -1.51 6.05 -0.34
N LYS A 108 -1.40 4.74 -0.17
CA LYS A 108 -1.73 3.75 -1.22
C LYS A 108 -2.75 2.76 -0.72
N LEU A 109 -3.68 2.43 -1.60
CA LEU A 109 -4.70 1.42 -1.39
C LEU A 109 -4.34 0.17 -2.20
N TRP A 110 -4.36 -0.96 -1.53
CA TRP A 110 -4.03 -2.26 -2.10
C TRP A 110 -5.16 -3.25 -1.87
N ARG A 111 -5.18 -4.28 -2.70
CA ARG A 111 -6.02 -5.46 -2.52
C ARG A 111 -5.15 -6.70 -2.46
N ASP A 112 -5.29 -7.50 -1.42
CA ASP A 112 -4.54 -8.74 -1.30
C ASP A 112 -5.02 -9.78 -2.31
N ARG A 113 -4.08 -10.40 -3.06
CA ARG A 113 -4.44 -11.33 -4.14
C ARG A 113 -5.04 -12.65 -3.63
N LEU A 114 -4.83 -12.96 -2.34
CA LEU A 114 -5.30 -14.20 -1.73
C LEU A 114 -6.59 -13.99 -0.94
N SER A 115 -6.52 -13.10 0.04
CA SER A 115 -7.63 -12.78 0.94
C SER A 115 -8.68 -11.87 0.31
N LEU A 116 -8.32 -11.18 -0.78
CA LEU A 116 -9.13 -10.19 -1.47
C LEU A 116 -9.52 -8.97 -0.63
N HIS A 117 -9.03 -8.89 0.61
CA HIS A 117 -9.20 -7.75 1.51
C HIS A 117 -8.37 -6.57 1.05
N HIS A 118 -8.87 -5.38 1.37
CA HIS A 118 -8.20 -4.13 1.04
C HIS A 118 -7.40 -3.61 2.25
N CYS A 119 -6.27 -2.96 1.97
CA CYS A 119 -5.49 -2.28 2.98
C CYS A 119 -4.97 -0.92 2.53
N LEU A 120 -4.88 0.02 3.48
CA LEU A 120 -4.22 1.30 3.33
C LEU A 120 -2.80 1.21 3.84
N THR A 121 -1.90 1.84 3.10
CA THR A 121 -0.48 1.85 3.43
C THR A 121 0.12 3.22 3.28
N PHE A 122 1.07 3.52 4.14
CA PHE A 122 1.81 4.78 4.12
C PHE A 122 3.07 4.68 4.96
N TYR A 123 4.03 5.58 4.75
CA TYR A 123 5.27 5.60 5.52
C TYR A 123 5.22 6.67 6.63
N SER A 124 5.58 6.32 7.85
CA SER A 124 5.63 7.24 8.98
C SER A 124 6.92 8.08 8.92
N ASN A 125 6.78 9.39 9.08
CA ASN A 125 7.90 10.32 8.98
C ASN A 125 8.85 10.22 10.18
N LYS A 126 8.34 9.87 11.36
CA LYS A 126 9.15 9.66 12.57
C LYS A 126 8.62 8.45 13.34
N PRO A 127 9.43 7.40 13.54
CA PRO A 127 9.05 6.38 14.51
C PRO A 127 9.11 7.01 15.91
N SER A 128 8.03 6.95 16.67
CA SER A 128 7.96 7.42 18.06
C SER A 128 8.92 6.65 18.97
N ASN A 129 9.31 5.45 18.55
CA ASN A 129 10.20 4.52 19.22
C ASN A 129 11.04 3.76 18.17
N ARG A 130 12.30 3.43 18.46
CA ARG A 130 13.20 2.62 17.61
C ARG A 130 12.61 1.27 17.15
N ARG A 131 11.58 0.75 17.82
CA ARG A 131 10.83 -0.48 17.50
C ARG A 131 9.59 -0.26 16.63
N GLU A 132 9.17 0.98 16.44
CA GLU A 132 7.95 1.27 15.69
C GLU A 132 8.22 1.17 14.18
N GLN A 133 7.43 0.34 13.50
CA GLN A 133 7.53 0.20 12.05
C GLN A 133 7.17 1.53 11.40
N ARG A 134 8.10 2.03 10.58
CA ARG A 134 7.85 3.23 9.77
C ARG A 134 6.82 2.92 8.69
N TYR A 135 6.90 1.75 8.06
CA TYR A 135 5.84 1.32 7.17
C TYR A 135 4.58 0.97 7.97
N ARG A 136 3.47 1.65 7.69
CA ARG A 136 2.16 1.39 8.31
C ARG A 136 1.26 0.76 7.29
N GLU A 137 0.60 -0.32 7.69
CA GLU A 137 -0.42 -1.01 6.92
C GLU A 137 -1.62 -1.24 7.83
N TYR A 138 -2.79 -0.81 7.40
CA TYR A 138 -4.04 -1.02 8.11
C TYR A 138 -5.06 -1.64 7.15
N GLN A 139 -5.76 -2.68 7.60
CA GLN A 139 -6.84 -3.26 6.82
C GLN A 139 -8.03 -2.29 6.81
N ILE A 140 -8.76 -2.23 5.70
CA ILE A 140 -10.01 -1.44 5.63
C ILE A 140 -10.99 -1.93 6.71
N THR A 141 -11.02 -3.23 6.96
CA THR A 141 -11.85 -3.87 8.00
C THR A 141 -11.47 -3.51 9.43
N ASP A 142 -10.31 -2.87 9.67
CA ASP A 142 -9.94 -2.37 11.00
C ASP A 142 -10.70 -1.10 11.38
N PHE A 143 -11.36 -0.44 10.42
CA PHE A 143 -12.08 0.81 10.60
C PHE A 143 -13.57 0.70 10.29
N GLN A 144 -14.34 1.65 10.83
CA GLN A 144 -15.75 1.83 10.56
C GLN A 144 -15.94 2.32 9.12
N GLU A 145 -16.97 1.81 8.47
CA GLU A 145 -17.36 2.22 7.12
C GLU A 145 -17.70 3.71 7.06
N GLU A 146 -18.40 4.23 8.07
CA GLU A 146 -18.78 5.63 8.14
C GLU A 146 -17.58 6.52 8.48
N LEU A 147 -17.26 7.43 7.55
CA LEU A 147 -16.26 8.47 7.74
C LEU A 147 -16.77 9.54 8.72
N ARG A 148 -15.98 9.82 9.74
CA ARG A 148 -16.30 10.84 10.76
C ARG A 148 -15.60 12.16 10.47
N ASN A 149 -16.12 13.24 11.08
CA ASN A 149 -15.52 14.58 11.06
C ASN A 149 -15.10 15.01 9.64
N ARG A 150 -16.00 14.78 8.68
CA ARG A 150 -15.79 15.22 7.30
C ARG A 150 -15.78 16.74 7.24
N ASP A 151 -14.73 17.27 6.65
CA ASP A 151 -14.54 18.70 6.45
C ASP A 151 -14.13 18.90 5.00
N ASP A 152 -15.13 19.08 4.14
CA ASP A 152 -14.93 19.22 2.69
C ASP A 152 -14.09 20.46 2.36
N LYS A 153 -14.22 21.53 3.15
CA LYS A 153 -13.45 22.78 2.97
C LYS A 153 -11.95 22.53 3.17
N HIS A 154 -11.62 21.73 4.17
CA HIS A 154 -10.23 21.36 4.47
C HIS A 154 -9.79 20.03 3.86
N ARG A 155 -10.67 19.37 3.09
CA ARG A 155 -10.44 18.04 2.48
C ARG A 155 -9.94 17.06 3.52
N GLU A 156 -10.65 16.96 4.63
CA GLU A 156 -10.26 16.14 5.77
C GLU A 156 -11.37 15.16 6.13
N CYS A 157 -10.98 13.95 6.54
CA CYS A 157 -11.87 12.96 7.12
C CYS A 157 -11.16 12.14 8.19
N ARG A 158 -11.94 11.41 9.00
CA ARG A 158 -11.44 10.48 10.01
C ARG A 158 -12.02 9.08 9.86
N LEU A 159 -11.14 8.09 9.88
CA LEU A 159 -11.45 6.68 9.91
C LEU A 159 -11.54 6.25 11.39
N GLY A 160 -12.72 5.83 11.86
CA GLY A 160 -12.89 5.40 13.25
C GLY A 160 -12.47 3.94 13.42
N ALA A 161 -11.52 3.62 14.30
CA ALA A 161 -11.10 2.22 14.51
C ALA A 161 -12.24 1.39 15.13
N ILE A 162 -12.39 0.14 14.68
CA ILE A 162 -13.31 -0.85 15.25
C ILE A 162 -12.65 -1.48 16.50
N GLY A 163 -13.44 -1.75 17.54
CA GLY A 163 -12.95 -2.50 18.71
C GLY A 163 -12.45 -1.69 19.92
N ARG A 164 -12.59 -0.35 19.93
CA ARG A 164 -12.35 0.47 21.14
C ARG A 164 -13.59 1.27 21.58
N ARG A 165 -14.61 0.59 22.11
CA ARG A 165 -15.57 1.21 23.03
C ARG A 165 -14.99 1.15 24.46
N GLY A 166 -14.09 2.08 24.77
CA GLY A 166 -13.54 2.23 26.13
C GLY A 166 -12.03 2.42 26.15
N SER A 167 -11.60 3.63 26.49
CA SER A 167 -10.25 3.99 26.95
C SER A 167 -9.06 3.52 26.10
N ALA A 168 -8.60 4.37 25.16
CA ALA A 168 -7.16 4.43 24.94
C ALA A 168 -6.50 4.86 26.26
N PRO A 169 -5.39 4.23 26.69
CA PRO A 169 -4.64 4.78 27.81
C PRO A 169 -4.28 6.22 27.43
N ASN A 170 -4.73 7.18 28.22
CA ASN A 170 -4.24 8.54 28.14
C ASN A 170 -2.72 8.46 28.04
N ALA A 171 -2.14 8.99 26.97
CA ALA A 171 -0.69 9.11 26.80
C ALA A 171 -0.12 10.19 27.74
N VAL A 172 -0.47 10.11 29.02
CA VAL A 172 0.04 10.94 30.10
C VAL A 172 0.42 10.00 31.24
N ARG A 173 1.73 9.74 31.34
CA ARG A 173 2.45 9.14 32.48
C ARG A 173 2.01 7.72 32.89
N ALA A 174 2.72 6.72 32.38
CA ALA A 174 2.97 5.51 33.16
C ALA A 174 4.45 5.14 33.01
N ARG A 175 5.18 5.27 34.11
CA ARG A 175 6.55 4.82 34.31
C ARG A 175 6.58 3.29 34.24
N SER A 176 7.72 2.76 33.79
CA SER A 176 8.25 1.38 33.93
C SER A 176 7.42 0.38 34.74
N PHE A 177 7.23 -0.85 34.23
CA PHE A 177 7.92 -2.06 34.71
C PHE A 177 7.63 -3.27 33.81
N SER A 178 8.56 -4.22 33.86
CA SER A 178 8.81 -5.37 32.97
C SER A 178 7.93 -6.61 33.22
N ILE A 179 7.93 -7.47 32.18
CA ILE A 179 7.61 -8.91 32.09
C ILE A 179 7.53 -9.67 33.43
N SER A 180 6.39 -10.32 33.65
CA SER A 180 6.29 -11.72 34.12
C SER A 180 4.81 -12.17 34.22
N SER A 181 4.42 -13.20 33.47
CA SER A 181 3.39 -14.18 33.91
C SER A 181 4.11 -15.22 34.79
N PRO A 182 3.49 -15.84 35.83
CA PRO A 182 2.32 -16.70 35.67
C PRO A 182 1.29 -16.77 36.84
N SER A 183 0.20 -17.48 36.52
CA SER A 183 -0.68 -18.34 37.35
C SER A 183 -1.62 -17.80 38.43
N SER A 184 -2.90 -18.22 38.24
CA SER A 184 -4.04 -18.24 39.18
C SER A 184 -4.43 -16.85 39.69
N TRP A 185 -5.70 -16.50 39.91
CA TRP A 185 -6.49 -16.81 41.09
C TRP A 185 -7.98 -16.79 40.71
N ARG A 186 -8.70 -17.69 41.35
CA ARG A 186 -10.12 -18.01 41.25
C ARG A 186 -10.98 -16.93 41.92
N SER A 187 -12.08 -16.48 41.28
CA SER A 187 -13.27 -16.07 42.03
C SER A 187 -14.59 -16.16 41.24
N LYS A 188 -15.42 -17.12 41.68
CA LYS A 188 -16.88 -17.13 41.83
C LYS A 188 -17.79 -16.71 40.66
N GLN A 189 -18.31 -17.74 40.00
CA GLN A 189 -19.73 -18.00 39.70
C GLN A 189 -20.76 -16.96 40.20
N ARG A 190 -21.53 -16.40 39.26
CA ARG A 190 -22.98 -16.27 39.38
C ARG A 190 -23.62 -16.62 38.03
N SER A 191 -24.39 -17.70 38.05
CA SER A 191 -25.18 -18.22 36.93
C SER A 191 -26.44 -17.39 36.73
N ALA A 192 -26.77 -17.05 35.48
CA ALA A 192 -28.13 -16.90 34.97
C ALA A 192 -28.08 -17.10 33.44
N GLU A 193 -29.13 -17.73 32.92
CA GLU A 193 -29.09 -18.64 31.78
C GLU A 193 -29.47 -18.02 30.43
N ARG A 194 -28.82 -18.55 29.39
CA ARG A 194 -29.27 -18.89 28.02
C ARG A 194 -29.93 -17.81 27.13
N GLY A 195 -29.19 -17.50 26.06
CA GLY A 195 -29.74 -16.98 24.80
C GLY A 195 -28.74 -17.16 23.65
N SER A 196 -28.86 -18.29 22.94
CA SER A 196 -28.33 -18.62 21.59
C SER A 196 -26.86 -18.32 21.26
N ASP A 197 -26.07 -19.40 21.24
CA ASP A 197 -24.82 -19.52 20.50
C ASP A 197 -25.04 -19.24 19.00
N ALA A 198 -24.48 -18.13 18.52
CA ALA A 198 -24.02 -18.01 17.15
C ALA A 198 -22.50 -17.86 17.23
N GLY A 199 -21.79 -18.90 16.78
CA GLY A 199 -20.34 -18.98 16.84
C GLY A 199 -19.68 -17.80 16.14
N GLN A 200 -19.26 -16.81 16.92
CA GLN A 200 -18.31 -15.82 16.48
C GLN A 200 -16.94 -16.51 16.41
N ILE A 201 -16.54 -16.87 15.20
CA ILE A 201 -15.14 -17.02 14.84
C ILE A 201 -14.49 -15.69 15.20
N SER A 202 -13.91 -15.62 16.39
CA SER A 202 -13.11 -14.49 16.82
C SER A 202 -11.86 -14.53 15.99
N THR A 203 -11.88 -13.84 14.85
CA THR A 203 -10.66 -13.40 14.20
C THR A 203 -9.91 -12.61 15.26
N THR A 204 -8.76 -13.14 15.67
CA THR A 204 -7.83 -12.49 16.60
C THR A 204 -7.28 -11.23 15.94
N THR A 205 -8.11 -10.19 15.87
CA THR A 205 -7.70 -8.85 15.43
C THR A 205 -6.91 -8.27 16.58
N VAL A 206 -5.60 -8.17 16.41
CA VAL A 206 -4.77 -7.42 17.35
C VAL A 206 -5.32 -5.99 17.33
N PRO A 207 -5.80 -5.44 18.46
CA PRO A 207 -6.44 -4.14 18.45
C PRO A 207 -5.45 -3.07 18.02
N LEU A 208 -5.88 -2.18 17.12
CA LEU A 208 -5.08 -1.05 16.67
C LEU A 208 -4.57 -0.22 17.86
N ASP A 209 -3.37 0.34 17.70
CA ASP A 209 -2.73 1.26 18.63
C ASP A 209 -3.35 2.68 18.62
N ILE A 210 -4.33 2.91 17.74
CA ILE A 210 -5.04 4.17 17.54
C ILE A 210 -6.56 3.99 17.70
N ARG A 211 -7.27 5.06 18.05
CA ARG A 211 -8.75 5.11 18.06
C ARG A 211 -9.33 5.59 16.75
N TRP A 212 -8.59 6.40 16.02
CA TRP A 212 -8.98 6.90 14.71
C TRP A 212 -7.74 7.33 13.92
N LEU A 213 -7.88 7.32 12.60
CA LEU A 213 -6.88 7.84 11.66
C LEU A 213 -7.48 9.04 10.93
N GLY A 214 -6.87 10.21 11.07
CA GLY A 214 -7.23 11.43 10.36
C GLY A 214 -6.36 11.58 9.13
N VAL A 215 -6.99 11.96 8.01
CA VAL A 215 -6.30 12.18 6.73
C VAL A 215 -6.74 13.52 6.17
N ARG A 216 -5.77 14.36 5.81
CA ARG A 216 -5.98 15.60 5.07
C ARG A 216 -5.34 15.49 3.70
N PHE A 217 -6.14 15.69 2.67
CA PHE A 217 -5.74 15.48 1.28
C PHE A 217 -5.20 16.77 0.67
N THR A 218 -4.15 16.61 -0.13
CA THR A 218 -3.53 17.71 -0.87
C THR A 218 -4.51 18.28 -1.89
N ARG A 219 -5.22 17.40 -2.61
CA ARG A 219 -6.12 17.73 -3.72
C ARG A 219 -7.56 17.36 -3.40
N GLU A 220 -8.50 18.17 -3.90
CA GLU A 220 -9.93 17.90 -3.76
C GLU A 220 -10.37 16.66 -4.55
N SER A 221 -9.74 16.41 -5.70
CA SER A 221 -9.96 15.20 -6.50
C SER A 221 -9.63 13.92 -5.72
N ASP A 222 -8.50 13.91 -5.01
CA ASP A 222 -8.08 12.75 -4.21
C ASP A 222 -8.99 12.55 -3.01
N TYR A 223 -9.47 13.63 -2.37
CA TYR A 223 -10.42 13.54 -1.28
C TYR A 223 -11.73 12.87 -1.69
N ARG A 224 -12.32 13.32 -2.82
CA ARG A 224 -13.56 12.73 -3.34
C ARG A 224 -13.35 11.28 -3.76
N ARG A 225 -12.30 11.01 -4.54
CA ARG A 225 -11.96 9.64 -4.97
C ARG A 225 -11.73 8.71 -3.78
N PHE A 226 -11.08 9.20 -2.73
CA PHE A 226 -10.86 8.42 -1.51
C PHE A 226 -12.19 8.04 -0.84
N ILE A 227 -13.15 8.97 -0.74
CA ILE A 227 -14.46 8.68 -0.14
C ILE A 227 -15.18 7.58 -0.94
N ASP A 228 -15.21 7.72 -2.27
CA ASP A 228 -15.88 6.75 -3.13
C ASP A 228 -15.22 5.36 -3.03
N GLN A 229 -13.89 5.33 -3.07
CA GLN A 229 -13.11 4.11 -2.97
C GLN A 229 -13.21 3.46 -1.59
N TRP A 230 -13.29 4.26 -0.52
CA TRP A 230 -13.49 3.80 0.84
C TRP A 230 -14.80 3.01 0.98
N THR A 231 -15.90 3.59 0.49
CA THR A 231 -17.21 2.93 0.48
C THR A 231 -17.18 1.66 -0.35
N PHE A 232 -16.60 1.71 -1.56
CA PHE A 232 -16.48 0.53 -2.42
C PHE A 232 -15.71 -0.61 -1.73
N CYS A 233 -14.55 -0.33 -1.14
CA CYS A 233 -13.73 -1.33 -0.47
C CYS A 233 -14.43 -1.96 0.73
N HIS A 234 -15.20 -1.19 1.51
CA HIS A 234 -15.99 -1.75 2.60
C HIS A 234 -17.08 -2.69 2.12
N ILE A 235 -17.80 -2.33 1.04
CA ILE A 235 -18.81 -3.20 0.44
C ILE A 235 -18.16 -4.49 -0.09
N ALA A 236 -17.04 -4.37 -0.80
CA ALA A 236 -16.30 -5.51 -1.34
C ALA A 236 -15.78 -6.44 -0.24
N ASP A 237 -15.18 -5.89 0.82
CA ASP A 237 -14.64 -6.67 1.94
C ASP A 237 -15.76 -7.29 2.79
N ALA A 238 -16.90 -6.61 2.94
CA ALA A 238 -18.06 -7.15 3.63
C ALA A 238 -18.66 -8.36 2.90
N ALA A 239 -18.66 -8.36 1.56
CA ALA A 239 -19.15 -9.48 0.76
C ALA A 239 -18.32 -10.78 0.94
N LEU A 240 -17.08 -10.66 1.40
CA LEU A 240 -16.18 -11.79 1.65
C LEU A 240 -16.33 -12.36 3.08
N ARG A 241 -17.07 -11.69 3.97
CA ARG A 241 -17.23 -12.15 5.36
C ARG A 241 -17.95 -13.51 5.39
N GLY A 242 -17.30 -14.49 5.98
CA GLY A 242 -17.85 -15.84 6.17
C GLY A 242 -17.64 -16.78 4.97
N MET A 243 -17.00 -16.33 3.89
CA MET A 243 -16.64 -17.18 2.76
C MET A 243 -15.36 -17.97 3.11
N PRO A 244 -15.38 -19.32 3.06
CA PRO A 244 -14.17 -20.10 3.26
C PRO A 244 -13.21 -19.88 2.08
N PHE A 245 -11.94 -19.60 2.37
CA PHE A 245 -10.91 -19.59 1.35
C PHE A 245 -10.78 -20.98 0.73
N ALA A 246 -10.70 -21.07 -0.60
CA ALA A 246 -10.54 -22.33 -1.29
C ALA A 246 -9.28 -23.05 -0.78
N PRO A 247 -9.38 -24.24 -0.16
CA PRO A 247 -8.26 -24.89 0.51
C PRO A 247 -7.20 -25.41 -0.45
N ASN A 248 -7.52 -25.52 -1.75
CA ASN A 248 -6.65 -26.09 -2.76
C ASN A 248 -6.32 -25.04 -3.83
N ARG A 249 -5.27 -24.26 -3.57
CA ARG A 249 -4.70 -23.35 -4.57
C ARG A 249 -3.62 -24.09 -5.37
N ILE A 250 -3.86 -24.26 -6.67
CA ILE A 250 -2.81 -24.61 -7.63
C ILE A 250 -2.22 -23.27 -8.07
N GLU A 251 -1.13 -22.84 -7.43
CA GLU A 251 -0.26 -21.83 -8.03
C GLU A 251 0.48 -22.53 -9.17
N LEU A 252 0.30 -22.06 -10.41
CA LEU A 252 1.17 -22.50 -11.48
C LEU A 252 2.61 -22.15 -11.07
N PRO A 253 3.57 -23.09 -11.20
CA PRO A 253 4.96 -22.80 -10.90
C PRO A 253 5.36 -21.51 -11.64
N MET A 254 5.96 -20.56 -10.94
CA MET A 254 6.63 -19.45 -11.63
C MET A 254 7.48 -20.07 -12.73
N PRO A 255 7.43 -19.55 -13.98
CA PRO A 255 8.39 -19.95 -14.98
C PRO A 255 9.75 -19.74 -14.34
N ALA A 256 10.52 -20.82 -14.16
CA ALA A 256 11.89 -20.68 -13.74
C ALA A 256 12.52 -19.72 -14.75
N LEU A 257 12.95 -18.55 -14.30
CA LEU A 257 13.89 -17.73 -15.04
C LEU A 257 15.12 -18.62 -15.14
N ARG A 258 15.20 -19.41 -16.22
CA ARG A 258 16.34 -20.28 -16.51
C ARG A 258 17.51 -19.34 -16.72
N SER A 259 18.24 -19.05 -15.64
CA SER A 259 19.58 -18.48 -15.70
C SER A 259 20.46 -19.51 -16.41
N GLY A 260 20.52 -19.43 -17.74
CA GLY A 260 21.41 -20.28 -18.53
C GLY A 260 20.89 -20.84 -19.85
N GLN A 261 19.79 -20.37 -20.44
CA GLN A 261 19.49 -20.70 -21.84
C GLN A 261 19.42 -19.44 -22.70
N VAL A 262 20.44 -19.35 -23.56
CA VAL A 262 20.56 -18.60 -24.82
C VAL A 262 19.46 -17.56 -24.99
N ALA A 263 19.83 -16.30 -24.75
CA ALA A 263 19.09 -15.16 -25.27
C ALA A 263 18.72 -15.49 -26.72
N TYR A 264 17.42 -15.56 -27.01
CA TYR A 264 16.97 -15.52 -28.38
C TYR A 264 17.48 -14.18 -28.92
N GLU A 265 18.59 -14.22 -29.63
CA GLU A 265 19.05 -13.14 -30.47
C GLU A 265 17.96 -13.01 -31.52
N LEU A 266 17.01 -12.12 -31.26
CA LEU A 266 16.05 -11.68 -32.25
C LEU A 266 16.89 -10.91 -33.28
N ASP A 267 17.38 -11.64 -34.27
CA ASP A 267 17.97 -11.06 -35.48
C ASP A 267 16.94 -10.08 -36.03
N ALA A 268 17.26 -8.79 -35.91
CA ALA A 268 16.41 -7.67 -36.31
C ALA A 268 16.14 -7.62 -37.84
N THR A 269 16.53 -8.66 -38.58
CA THR A 269 16.42 -8.79 -40.03
C THR A 269 15.27 -9.67 -40.52
N GLU A 270 14.56 -10.42 -39.66
CA GLU A 270 13.39 -11.21 -40.09
C GLU A 270 12.03 -10.53 -39.88
N ALA A 271 11.96 -9.47 -39.07
CA ALA A 271 10.71 -8.70 -38.86
C ALA A 271 10.28 -7.85 -40.09
N ALA A 272 11.07 -7.83 -41.16
CA ALA A 272 10.77 -7.08 -42.38
C ALA A 272 10.12 -7.93 -43.51
N ARG A 273 9.86 -9.23 -43.30
CA ARG A 273 9.25 -10.10 -44.32
C ARG A 273 7.96 -10.74 -43.85
N SER A 274 6.92 -9.93 -43.70
CA SER A 274 5.51 -10.35 -43.90
C SER A 274 4.55 -9.21 -43.54
N LEU A 275 4.64 -8.10 -44.27
CA LEU A 275 3.46 -7.25 -44.46
C LEU A 275 2.76 -7.75 -45.74
N PRO A 276 1.47 -8.08 -45.70
CA PRO A 276 0.74 -8.40 -46.92
C PRO A 276 0.71 -7.17 -47.84
N ASN A 277 1.14 -7.36 -49.09
CA ASN A 277 1.07 -6.37 -50.16
C ASN A 277 -0.36 -5.84 -50.31
N ILE A 278 -0.58 -4.58 -49.95
CA ILE A 278 -1.78 -3.85 -50.35
C ILE A 278 -1.56 -3.40 -51.81
N PRO A 279 -2.40 -3.80 -52.78
CA PRO A 279 -2.24 -3.38 -54.16
C PRO A 279 -2.50 -1.88 -54.29
N THR A 280 -1.48 -1.14 -54.71
CA THR A 280 -1.60 0.23 -55.19
C THR A 280 -2.42 0.23 -56.49
N VAL A 281 -3.71 0.55 -56.40
CA VAL A 281 -4.52 0.79 -57.60
C VAL A 281 -4.17 2.17 -58.14
N LEU A 282 -3.65 2.12 -59.36
CA LEU A 282 -3.23 3.20 -60.24
C LEU A 282 -4.34 4.24 -60.45
N GLU A 283 -3.94 5.52 -60.47
CA GLU A 283 -4.69 6.55 -61.20
C GLU A 283 -4.93 6.13 -62.65
N PRO A 284 -6.02 6.64 -63.23
CA PRO A 284 -5.87 7.20 -64.56
C PRO A 284 -6.58 8.55 -64.72
N GLY A 285 -5.87 9.49 -65.32
CA GLY A 285 -6.37 10.11 -66.54
C GLY A 285 -6.82 11.56 -66.44
N SER A 286 -5.92 12.44 -66.85
CA SER A 286 -6.17 13.78 -67.39
C SER A 286 -7.40 13.89 -68.31
N SER A 287 -8.18 14.95 -68.14
CA SER A 287 -8.65 15.83 -69.24
C SER A 287 -9.26 17.10 -68.61
N ASP A 288 -8.63 18.26 -68.72
CA ASP A 288 -8.59 19.21 -69.85
C ASP A 288 -9.71 20.28 -69.77
N ARG A 289 -9.26 21.54 -69.84
CA ARG A 289 -9.97 22.78 -70.22
C ARG A 289 -11.24 23.24 -69.49
N GLY A 290 -11.13 24.42 -68.89
CA GLY A 290 -11.59 25.62 -69.60
C GLY A 290 -12.67 26.47 -68.93
N SER A 291 -12.28 27.73 -68.70
CA SER A 291 -13.08 28.93 -68.38
C SER A 291 -13.56 29.10 -66.94
#